data_AF-F7K085-F1
#
_entry.id   AF-F7K085-F1
#
_cell.length_a   1.000
_cell.length_b   1.000
_cell.length_c   1.000
_cell.angle_alpha   90.00
_cell.angle_beta   90.00
_cell.angle_gamma   90.00
#
_symmetry.space_group_name_H-M   'P 1'
#
loop_
_entity.id
_entity.type
_entity.pdbx_description
1 polymer ?
#
loop_
_entity_poly.entity_id
_entity_poly.type
_entity_poly.pdbx_seq_one_letter_code
_entity_poly.pdbx_strand_id
1 'polypeptide(L)'
;MSSILTDQYSDEEFSTIVNTSYSFREIVKKLGYSSHNGRNSDIVKKRIKRQGLSTDHFKYVKGVNRSVDNVFCENSTASQATLRRWYISGSYSEYKCAICGQEPVWFAKPLSLTLDHINGNNHDNRLENLRWICPNCDRTLDTFAGKNIKYLHKKYYCIDCGAEISRNAKRCTSCSGKVSRKHSADNISRDELKVLIRNNTFVNIGKMYGVTDNAIRNWCKKFDLPSRTMDIKNISDEDWIYI
;
A
#
# COMPACT_ATOMS: atom_id res chain seq x y z
N MET A 1 6.12 -9.74 -13.50
CA MET A 1 6.32 -10.91 -12.62
C MET A 1 6.43 -10.38 -11.19
N SER A 2 5.59 -10.84 -10.26
CA SER A 2 5.71 -10.45 -8.85
C SER A 2 7.01 -11.02 -8.31
N SER A 3 8.09 -10.22 -8.25
CA SER A 3 9.33 -10.64 -7.60
C SER A 3 8.99 -10.99 -6.17
N ILE A 4 9.28 -12.22 -5.75
CA ILE A 4 9.15 -12.61 -4.35
C ILE A 4 10.09 -11.69 -3.56
N LEU A 5 9.58 -11.02 -2.51
CA LEU A 5 10.35 -10.01 -1.75
C LEU A 5 11.68 -10.58 -1.22
N THR A 6 11.73 -11.88 -0.89
CA THR A 6 12.99 -12.52 -0.55
C THR A 6 14.02 -12.33 -1.65
N ASP A 7 13.68 -12.57 -2.91
CA ASP A 7 14.63 -12.62 -4.03
C ASP A 7 15.16 -11.24 -4.45
N GLN A 8 14.69 -10.16 -3.80
CA GLN A 8 15.23 -8.81 -3.98
C GLN A 8 16.52 -8.58 -3.19
N TYR A 9 16.83 -9.43 -2.22
CA TYR A 9 18.04 -9.34 -1.39
C TYR A 9 19.10 -10.31 -1.88
N SER A 10 20.37 -9.87 -1.89
CA SER A 10 21.51 -10.74 -2.17
C SER A 10 21.61 -11.88 -1.14
N ASP A 11 22.43 -12.89 -1.42
CA ASP A 11 22.61 -14.00 -0.48
C ASP A 11 23.31 -13.53 0.82
N GLU A 12 24.23 -12.57 0.71
CA GLU A 12 24.92 -11.94 1.84
C GLU A 12 23.97 -11.07 2.68
N GLU A 13 23.13 -10.27 2.04
CA GLU A 13 22.13 -9.45 2.72
C GLU A 13 21.12 -10.32 3.46
N PHE A 14 20.61 -11.37 2.79
CA PHE A 14 19.68 -12.30 3.40
C PHE A 14 20.30 -13.05 4.59
N SER A 15 21.54 -13.52 4.45
CA SER A 15 22.29 -14.16 5.53
C SER A 15 22.44 -13.23 6.73
N THR A 16 22.78 -11.96 6.50
CA THR A 16 22.86 -10.93 7.55
C THR A 16 21.52 -10.73 8.25
N ILE A 17 20.42 -10.70 7.50
CA ILE A 17 19.06 -10.59 8.08
C ILE A 17 18.74 -11.80 8.97
N VAL A 18 19.08 -13.02 8.54
CA VAL A 18 18.82 -14.24 9.32
C VAL A 18 19.65 -14.26 10.60
N ASN A 19 20.95 -13.97 10.53
CA ASN A 19 21.86 -14.01 11.67
C ASN A 19 21.55 -12.94 12.73
N THR A 20 21.02 -11.79 12.31
CA THR A 20 20.64 -10.70 13.23
C THR A 20 19.20 -10.79 13.76
N SER A 21 18.45 -11.83 13.40
CA SER A 21 17.04 -12.00 13.80
C SER A 21 16.87 -13.10 14.83
N TYR A 22 15.90 -12.95 15.72
CA TYR A 22 15.60 -13.91 16.79
C TYR A 22 14.35 -14.76 16.51
N SER A 23 13.63 -14.48 15.41
CA SER A 23 12.46 -15.26 14.98
C SER A 23 12.15 -15.10 13.48
N PHE A 24 11.40 -16.04 12.91
CA PHE A 24 10.87 -15.92 11.55
C PHE A 24 10.01 -14.67 11.34
N ARG A 25 9.29 -14.22 12.38
CA ARG A 25 8.47 -13.01 12.32
C ARG A 25 9.33 -11.77 12.11
N GLU A 26 10.47 -11.69 12.77
CA GLU A 26 11.43 -10.60 12.58
C GLU A 26 12.03 -10.62 11.18
N ILE A 27 12.40 -11.79 10.65
CA ILE A 27 12.92 -11.90 9.29
C ILE A 27 11.88 -11.40 8.28
N VAL A 28 10.65 -11.91 8.35
CA VAL A 28 9.56 -11.50 7.46
C VAL A 28 9.32 -9.98 7.56
N LYS A 29 9.41 -9.40 8.75
CA LYS A 29 9.30 -7.95 8.95
C LYS A 29 10.48 -7.18 8.34
N LYS A 30 11.72 -7.61 8.58
CA LYS A 30 12.95 -6.97 8.04
C LYS A 30 13.00 -7.02 6.51
N LEU A 31 12.48 -8.09 5.90
CA LEU A 31 12.37 -8.22 4.45
C LEU A 31 11.32 -7.29 3.82
N GLY A 32 10.50 -6.61 4.63
CA GLY A 32 9.50 -5.65 4.16
C GLY A 32 8.13 -6.23 3.87
N TYR A 33 7.83 -7.47 4.31
CA TYR A 33 6.48 -7.99 4.21
C TYR A 33 5.52 -7.22 5.13
N SER A 34 4.37 -6.83 4.60
CA SER A 34 3.32 -6.10 5.33
C SER A 34 2.63 -6.95 6.42
N SER A 35 2.70 -8.27 6.30
CA SER A 35 2.11 -9.20 7.26
C SER A 35 2.96 -10.46 7.43
N HIS A 36 2.93 -11.03 8.63
CA HIS A 36 3.47 -12.35 8.88
C HIS A 36 2.36 -13.38 8.70
N ASN A 37 2.48 -14.21 7.67
CA ASN A 37 1.54 -15.30 7.38
C ASN A 37 2.31 -16.58 7.02
N GLY A 38 1.60 -17.70 6.95
CA GLY A 38 2.19 -19.01 6.66
C GLY A 38 3.01 -19.01 5.36
N ARG A 39 2.44 -18.45 4.28
CA ARG A 39 3.09 -18.39 2.97
C ARG A 39 4.41 -17.62 3.00
N ASN A 40 4.44 -16.44 3.62
CA ASN A 40 5.67 -15.64 3.74
C ASN A 40 6.73 -16.39 4.56
N SER A 41 6.31 -17.06 5.62
CA SER A 41 7.20 -17.88 6.45
C SER A 41 7.77 -19.07 5.67
N ASP A 42 6.96 -19.73 4.85
CA ASP A 42 7.40 -20.88 4.05
C ASP A 42 8.42 -20.49 2.99
N ILE A 43 8.23 -19.32 2.35
CA ILE A 43 9.20 -18.77 1.39
C ILE A 43 10.55 -18.52 2.07
N VAL A 44 10.54 -17.85 3.23
CA VAL A 44 11.75 -17.59 4.03
C VAL A 44 12.43 -18.89 4.46
N LYS A 45 11.67 -19.87 4.96
CA LYS A 45 12.19 -21.19 5.34
C LYS A 45 12.83 -21.93 4.16
N LYS A 46 12.20 -21.89 2.98
CA LYS A 46 12.75 -22.48 1.76
C LYS A 46 14.08 -21.85 1.38
N ARG A 47 14.21 -20.51 1.48
CA ARG A 47 15.48 -19.82 1.18
C ARG A 47 16.58 -20.12 2.20
N ILE A 48 16.26 -20.10 3.50
CA ILE A 48 17.19 -20.51 4.57
C ILE A 48 17.73 -21.92 4.29
N LYS A 49 16.84 -22.87 3.99
CA LYS A 49 17.22 -24.25 3.68
C LYS A 49 18.09 -24.35 2.43
N ARG A 50 17.81 -23.55 1.39
CA ARG A 50 18.60 -23.50 0.14
C ARG A 50 20.03 -23.01 0.38
N GLN A 51 20.22 -22.05 1.28
CA GLN A 51 21.53 -21.48 1.59
C GLN A 51 22.26 -22.18 2.75
N GLY A 52 21.62 -23.15 3.42
CA GLY A 52 22.22 -23.86 4.55
C GLY A 52 22.44 -22.97 5.79
N LEU A 53 21.63 -21.93 5.98
CA LEU A 53 21.75 -21.03 7.14
C LEU A 53 21.19 -21.69 8.40
N SER A 54 21.87 -21.52 9.54
CA SER A 54 21.35 -21.96 10.85
C SER A 54 20.31 -20.98 11.39
N THR A 55 19.32 -21.53 12.11
CA THR A 55 18.33 -20.78 12.88
C THR A 55 18.31 -21.18 14.34
N ASP A 56 19.38 -21.81 14.83
CA ASP A 56 19.44 -22.37 16.19
C ASP A 56 19.47 -21.28 17.27
N HIS A 57 19.91 -20.07 16.89
CA HIS A 57 19.88 -18.87 17.74
C HIS A 57 18.47 -18.29 17.92
N PHE A 58 17.45 -18.81 17.22
CA PHE A 58 16.09 -18.31 17.39
C PHE A 58 15.56 -18.67 18.77
N LYS A 59 15.03 -17.65 19.46
CA LYS A 59 14.49 -17.84 20.79
C LYS A 59 13.07 -18.39 20.69
N TYR A 60 12.86 -19.60 21.19
CA TYR A 60 11.53 -20.12 21.38
C TYR A 60 10.82 -19.32 22.49
N VAL A 61 9.72 -18.67 22.14
CA VAL A 61 8.84 -18.03 23.11
C VAL A 61 7.79 -19.04 23.52
N LYS A 62 7.82 -19.47 24.79
CA LYS A 62 6.80 -20.35 25.35
C LYS A 62 5.43 -19.67 25.27
N GLY A 63 4.41 -20.42 24.87
CA GLY A 63 3.04 -19.93 24.86
C GLY A 63 2.59 -19.47 26.25
N VAL A 64 1.72 -18.46 26.30
CA VAL A 64 1.10 -18.01 27.55
C VAL A 64 0.07 -19.03 27.99
N ASN A 65 0.26 -19.60 29.18
CA ASN A 65 -0.75 -20.42 29.84
C ASN A 65 -1.94 -19.55 30.21
N ARG A 66 -3.14 -19.89 29.73
CA ARG A 66 -4.34 -19.08 29.98
C ARG A 66 -4.90 -19.37 31.36
N SER A 67 -5.27 -18.30 32.07
CA SER A 67 -5.94 -18.30 33.35
C SER A 67 -7.10 -17.31 33.30
N VAL A 68 -8.01 -17.39 34.27
CA VAL A 68 -9.11 -16.42 34.43
C VAL A 68 -8.53 -15.01 34.46
N ASP A 69 -7.52 -14.76 35.29
CA ASP A 69 -6.94 -13.43 35.50
C ASP A 69 -6.28 -12.83 34.25
N ASN A 70 -5.68 -13.66 33.39
CA ASN A 70 -5.03 -13.15 32.18
C ASN A 70 -5.93 -13.14 30.94
N VAL A 71 -7.09 -13.79 31.02
CA VAL A 71 -8.12 -13.74 29.97
C VAL A 71 -9.06 -12.56 30.21
N PHE A 72 -9.52 -12.38 31.45
CA PHE A 72 -10.51 -11.37 31.82
C PHE A 72 -9.87 -10.12 32.43
N CYS A 73 -9.00 -9.47 31.66
CA CYS A 73 -8.32 -8.25 32.06
C CYS A 73 -8.18 -7.28 30.88
N GLU A 74 -7.81 -6.03 31.18
CA GLU A 74 -7.44 -5.07 30.14
C GLU A 74 -6.15 -5.49 29.43
N ASN A 75 -6.08 -5.23 28.13
CA ASN A 75 -4.96 -5.55 27.24
C ASN A 75 -4.57 -7.04 27.24
N SER A 76 -5.54 -7.93 27.51
CA SER A 76 -5.32 -9.36 27.40
C SER A 76 -4.80 -9.74 26.01
N THR A 77 -3.81 -10.62 25.97
CA THR A 77 -3.30 -11.21 24.73
C THR A 77 -4.15 -12.38 24.23
N ALA A 78 -5.27 -12.69 24.91
CA ALA A 78 -6.17 -13.76 24.51
C ALA A 78 -6.87 -13.40 23.20
N SER A 79 -6.98 -14.38 22.29
CA SER A 79 -7.77 -14.18 21.07
C SER A 79 -9.27 -14.12 21.39
N GLN A 80 -10.07 -13.52 20.50
CA GLN A 80 -11.54 -13.50 20.66
C GLN A 80 -12.13 -14.91 20.80
N ALA A 81 -11.58 -15.90 20.08
CA ALA A 81 -12.01 -17.29 20.20
C ALA A 81 -11.66 -17.90 21.56
N THR A 82 -10.51 -17.53 22.13
CA THR A 82 -10.11 -17.92 23.49
C THR A 82 -11.02 -17.28 24.52
N LEU A 83 -11.21 -15.96 24.46
CA LEU A 83 -12.07 -15.20 25.36
C LEU A 83 -13.48 -15.79 25.38
N ARG A 84 -14.08 -15.99 24.20
CA ARG A 84 -15.40 -16.59 24.03
C ARG A 84 -15.49 -17.96 24.72
N ARG A 85 -14.52 -18.84 24.48
CA ARG A 85 -14.51 -20.19 25.06
C ARG A 85 -14.46 -20.15 26.58
N TRP A 86 -13.57 -19.32 27.14
CA TRP A 86 -13.43 -19.16 28.58
C TRP A 86 -14.69 -18.57 29.21
N TYR A 87 -15.30 -17.58 28.55
CA TYR A 87 -16.52 -16.95 29.04
C TYR A 87 -17.71 -17.91 29.05
N ILE A 88 -17.85 -18.76 28.01
CA ILE A 88 -18.83 -19.85 27.97
C ILE A 88 -18.53 -20.88 29.07
N SER A 89 -17.29 -21.35 29.20
CA SER A 89 -16.96 -22.42 30.15
C SER A 89 -17.11 -22.00 31.61
N GLY A 90 -16.94 -20.71 31.92
CA GLY A 90 -17.11 -20.20 33.27
C GLY A 90 -18.56 -19.84 33.61
N SER A 91 -19.50 -19.92 32.66
CA SER A 91 -20.93 -19.60 32.85
C SER A 91 -21.17 -18.24 33.54
N TYR A 92 -20.34 -17.23 33.24
CA TYR A 92 -20.37 -15.92 33.91
C TYR A 92 -21.65 -15.11 33.66
N SER A 93 -22.39 -15.45 32.61
CA SER A 93 -23.73 -14.94 32.34
C SER A 93 -24.55 -15.97 31.57
N GLU A 94 -25.88 -15.88 31.67
CA GLU A 94 -26.78 -16.70 30.85
C GLU A 94 -26.48 -16.53 29.36
N TYR A 95 -26.51 -17.62 28.59
CA TYR A 95 -26.25 -17.61 27.15
C TYR A 95 -27.49 -17.16 26.36
N LYS A 96 -27.97 -15.94 26.66
CA LYS A 96 -29.09 -15.26 25.99
C LYS A 96 -28.70 -13.82 25.64
N CYS A 97 -29.38 -13.21 24.68
CA CYS A 97 -29.13 -11.82 24.32
C CYS A 97 -29.44 -10.89 25.50
N ALA A 98 -28.45 -10.11 25.94
CA ALA A 98 -28.60 -9.15 27.03
C ALA A 98 -29.49 -7.94 26.68
N ILE A 99 -29.75 -7.69 25.38
CA ILE A 99 -30.56 -6.56 24.91
C ILE A 99 -32.03 -6.96 24.75
N CYS A 100 -32.31 -8.03 24.00
CA CYS A 100 -33.68 -8.42 23.65
C CYS A 100 -34.14 -9.75 24.26
N GLY A 101 -33.29 -10.43 25.04
CA GLY A 101 -33.61 -11.72 25.65
C GLY A 101 -33.59 -12.93 24.71
N GLN A 102 -33.29 -12.76 23.42
CA GLN A 102 -33.23 -13.84 22.43
C GLN A 102 -32.37 -15.01 22.93
N GLU A 103 -32.99 -16.19 23.00
CA GLU A 103 -32.36 -17.47 23.33
C GLU A 103 -31.47 -17.98 22.18
N PRO A 104 -30.55 -18.93 22.45
CA PRO A 104 -29.60 -19.46 21.45
C PRO A 104 -30.27 -20.47 20.48
N VAL A 105 -31.54 -20.26 20.15
CA VAL A 105 -32.34 -21.04 19.21
C VAL A 105 -33.13 -20.10 18.30
N TRP A 106 -33.10 -20.35 16.99
CA TRP A 106 -33.83 -19.60 15.98
C TRP A 106 -34.43 -20.56 14.95
N PHE A 107 -35.76 -20.57 14.80
CA PHE A 107 -36.50 -21.56 13.98
C PHE A 107 -36.05 -23.01 14.26
N ALA A 108 -36.01 -23.40 15.54
CA ALA A 108 -35.54 -24.71 16.01
C ALA A 108 -34.10 -25.08 15.61
N LYS A 109 -33.29 -24.11 15.16
CA LYS A 109 -31.86 -24.31 14.86
C LYS A 109 -31.00 -23.57 15.88
N PRO A 110 -29.78 -24.05 16.20
CA PRO A 110 -28.86 -23.35 17.09
C PRO A 110 -28.52 -21.95 16.56
N LEU A 111 -28.66 -20.94 17.42
CA LEU A 111 -28.25 -19.56 17.16
C LEU A 111 -26.99 -19.25 17.97
N SER A 112 -25.92 -18.88 17.28
CA SER A 112 -24.71 -18.39 17.95
C SER A 112 -24.88 -16.92 18.32
N LEU A 113 -24.68 -16.61 19.61
CA LEU A 113 -24.66 -15.22 20.10
C LEU A 113 -23.26 -14.64 19.97
N THR A 114 -23.11 -13.35 19.69
CA THR A 114 -21.82 -12.64 19.70
C THR A 114 -21.44 -12.28 21.15
N LEU A 115 -20.16 -12.45 21.51
CA LEU A 115 -19.63 -11.88 22.76
C LEU A 115 -19.19 -10.45 22.47
N ASP A 116 -19.92 -9.50 23.03
CA ASP A 116 -19.77 -8.07 22.80
C ASP A 116 -19.10 -7.38 23.98
N HIS A 117 -18.36 -6.31 23.67
CA HIS A 117 -17.72 -5.43 24.63
C HIS A 117 -18.59 -4.19 24.79
N ILE A 118 -19.18 -3.99 25.98
CA ILE A 118 -20.15 -2.93 26.26
C ILE A 118 -19.60 -1.55 25.94
N ASN A 119 -18.33 -1.29 26.30
CA ASN A 119 -17.65 -0.02 26.03
C ASN A 119 -17.09 0.11 24.59
N GLY A 120 -17.22 -0.92 23.74
CA GLY A 120 -16.69 -0.94 22.38
C GLY A 120 -15.17 -1.07 22.27
N ASN A 121 -14.46 -1.26 23.38
CA ASN A 121 -13.02 -1.49 23.41
C ASN A 121 -12.71 -2.99 23.42
N ASN A 122 -12.22 -3.50 22.29
CA ASN A 122 -11.85 -4.90 22.11
C ASN A 122 -10.62 -5.35 22.93
N HIS A 123 -9.95 -4.43 23.62
CA HIS A 123 -8.85 -4.72 24.54
C HIS A 123 -9.28 -4.79 26.01
N ASP A 124 -10.54 -4.48 26.35
CA ASP A 124 -11.03 -4.53 27.72
C ASP A 124 -11.86 -5.80 27.97
N ASN A 125 -11.20 -6.91 28.31
CA ASN A 125 -11.86 -8.21 28.48
C ASN A 125 -12.40 -8.46 29.88
N ARG A 126 -12.50 -7.44 30.75
CA ARG A 126 -13.04 -7.62 32.10
C ARG A 126 -14.49 -8.11 32.04
N LEU A 127 -14.86 -8.99 32.98
CA LEU A 127 -16.16 -9.68 32.95
C LEU A 127 -17.34 -8.70 32.92
N GLU A 128 -17.26 -7.60 33.68
CA GLU A 128 -18.28 -6.55 33.73
C GLU A 128 -18.48 -5.81 32.39
N ASN A 129 -17.51 -5.88 31.48
CA ASN A 129 -17.57 -5.25 30.16
C ASN A 129 -18.07 -6.22 29.07
N LEU A 130 -18.31 -7.49 29.39
CA LEU A 130 -18.70 -8.50 28.41
C LEU A 130 -20.18 -8.84 28.50
N ARG A 131 -20.82 -9.05 27.34
CA ARG A 131 -22.20 -9.53 27.27
C ARG A 131 -22.46 -10.38 26.03
N TRP A 132 -23.45 -11.28 26.12
CA TRP A 132 -23.97 -11.97 24.95
C TRP A 132 -25.01 -11.12 24.22
N ILE A 133 -24.92 -11.05 22.90
CA ILE A 133 -25.92 -10.39 22.06
C ILE A 133 -26.27 -11.25 20.85
N CYS A 134 -27.53 -11.21 20.41
CA CYS A 134 -27.93 -11.91 19.19
C CYS A 134 -27.46 -11.16 17.93
N PRO A 135 -27.36 -11.84 16.78
CA PRO A 135 -26.90 -11.22 15.53
C PRO A 135 -27.72 -10.01 15.08
N ASN A 136 -29.00 -9.94 15.45
CA ASN A 136 -29.86 -8.80 15.12
C ASN A 136 -29.52 -7.56 15.94
N CYS A 137 -29.37 -7.71 17.27
CA CYS A 137 -28.97 -6.60 18.14
C CYS A 137 -27.52 -6.17 17.86
N ASP A 138 -26.61 -7.12 17.60
CA ASP A 138 -25.21 -6.84 17.22
C ASP A 138 -25.14 -5.88 16.03
N ARG A 139 -25.92 -6.12 14.97
CA ARG A 139 -25.97 -5.24 13.79
C ARG A 139 -26.43 -3.81 14.07
N THR A 140 -27.20 -3.60 15.14
CA THR A 140 -27.70 -2.27 15.53
C THR A 140 -26.72 -1.46 16.36
N LEU A 141 -25.64 -2.06 16.88
CA LEU A 141 -24.65 -1.35 17.67
C LEU A 141 -23.84 -0.37 16.83
N ASP A 142 -23.45 0.76 17.44
CA ASP A 142 -22.55 1.76 16.86
C ASP A 142 -21.12 1.23 16.67
N THR A 143 -20.76 0.15 17.38
CA THR A 143 -19.47 -0.53 17.30
C THR A 143 -19.43 -1.63 16.24
N PHE A 144 -20.60 -2.01 15.67
CA PHE A 144 -20.70 -3.12 14.75
C PHE A 144 -19.78 -2.96 13.54
N ALA A 145 -19.02 -4.01 13.21
CA ALA A 145 -18.13 -4.07 12.06
C ALA A 145 -17.19 -2.85 11.92
N GLY A 146 -16.82 -2.21 13.05
CA GLY A 146 -15.95 -1.04 13.07
C GLY A 146 -16.62 0.24 12.57
N LYS A 147 -17.95 0.37 12.65
CA LYS A 147 -18.68 1.63 12.41
C LYS A 147 -18.13 2.81 13.24
N ASN A 148 -17.65 2.52 14.45
CA ASN A 148 -17.01 3.49 15.34
C ASN A 148 -15.54 3.79 14.97
N ILE A 149 -14.93 3.05 14.04
CA ILE A 149 -13.55 3.26 13.62
C ILE A 149 -13.52 4.38 12.58
N LYS A 150 -12.97 5.54 12.97
CA LYS A 150 -12.63 6.60 12.03
C LYS A 150 -11.34 6.24 11.31
N TYR A 151 -11.43 5.89 10.03
CA TYR A 151 -10.24 5.72 9.20
C TYR A 151 -9.59 7.09 8.99
N LEU A 152 -8.36 7.26 9.48
CA LEU A 152 -7.54 8.40 9.09
C LEU A 152 -7.28 8.30 7.59
N HIS A 153 -7.79 9.26 6.81
CA HIS A 153 -7.50 9.31 5.39
C HIS A 153 -5.99 9.53 5.20
N LYS A 154 -5.31 8.54 4.62
CA LYS A 154 -3.89 8.66 4.28
C LYS A 154 -3.73 9.83 3.32
N LYS A 155 -2.95 10.84 3.73
CA LYS A 155 -2.58 11.98 2.90
C LYS A 155 -1.42 11.61 1.98
N TYR A 156 -1.41 12.19 0.79
CA TYR A 156 -0.35 12.00 -0.20
C TYR A 156 0.22 13.37 -0.55
N TYR A 157 1.52 13.43 -0.85
CA TYR A 157 2.22 14.69 -1.04
C TYR A 157 3.02 14.68 -2.35
N CYS A 158 3.06 15.84 -3.01
CA CYS A 158 3.83 16.05 -4.22
C CYS A 158 5.33 15.86 -3.95
N ILE A 159 6.00 15.06 -4.78
CA ILE A 159 7.44 14.80 -4.63
C ILE A 159 8.33 16.04 -4.85
N ASP A 160 7.86 17.06 -5.57
CA ASP A 160 8.67 18.25 -5.87
C ASP A 160 8.39 19.45 -4.94
N CYS A 161 7.15 19.61 -4.43
CA CYS A 161 6.78 20.79 -3.64
C CYS A 161 6.05 20.50 -2.32
N GLY A 162 5.77 19.24 -2.00
CA GLY A 162 5.11 18.86 -0.75
C GLY A 162 3.62 19.22 -0.65
N ALA A 163 3.00 19.78 -1.69
CA ALA A 163 1.56 20.03 -1.68
C ALA A 163 0.75 18.73 -1.55
N GLU A 164 -0.39 18.77 -0.85
CA GLU A 164 -1.29 17.62 -0.73
C GLU A 164 -1.89 17.25 -2.10
N ILE A 165 -1.88 15.95 -2.41
CA ILE A 165 -2.33 15.42 -3.70
C ILE A 165 -3.21 14.17 -3.50
N SER A 166 -3.85 13.74 -4.59
CA SER A 166 -4.67 12.52 -4.58
C SER A 166 -3.81 11.25 -4.48
N ARG A 167 -4.43 10.15 -4.01
CA ARG A 167 -3.77 8.86 -3.73
C ARG A 167 -2.85 8.32 -4.82
N ASN A 168 -3.16 8.59 -6.08
CA ASN A 168 -2.42 8.04 -7.22
C ASN A 168 -1.55 9.08 -7.93
N ALA A 169 -1.64 10.34 -7.53
CA ALA A 169 -0.79 11.37 -8.09
C ALA A 169 0.63 11.25 -7.51
N LYS A 170 1.65 11.42 -8.35
CA LYS A 170 3.04 11.60 -7.89
C LYS A 170 3.38 13.07 -7.68
N ARG A 171 2.72 13.96 -8.43
CA ARG A 171 2.96 15.40 -8.47
C ARG A 171 1.64 16.16 -8.45
N CYS A 172 1.66 17.38 -7.92
CA CYS A 172 0.55 18.31 -8.07
C CYS A 172 0.47 18.82 -9.52
N THR A 173 -0.66 19.41 -9.90
CA THR A 173 -0.90 19.91 -11.27
C THR A 173 0.18 20.89 -11.73
N SER A 174 0.64 21.77 -10.84
CA SER A 174 1.66 22.78 -11.18
C SER A 174 3.03 22.15 -11.44
N CYS A 175 3.49 21.24 -10.58
CA CYS A 175 4.77 20.56 -10.74
C CYS A 175 4.77 19.56 -11.92
N SER A 176 3.67 18.83 -12.11
CA SER A 176 3.49 17.95 -13.29
C SER A 176 3.59 18.74 -14.60
N GLY A 177 2.94 19.91 -14.69
CA GLY A 177 3.00 20.76 -15.87
C GLY A 177 4.39 21.35 -16.14
N LYS A 178 5.25 21.52 -15.13
CA LYS A 178 6.66 21.94 -15.33
C LYS A 178 7.48 20.80 -15.94
N VAL A 179 7.32 19.58 -15.44
CA VAL A 179 8.04 18.39 -15.93
C VAL A 179 7.64 18.07 -17.38
N SER A 180 6.34 18.07 -17.68
CA SER A 180 5.85 17.79 -19.04
C SER A 180 6.38 18.79 -20.08
N ARG A 181 6.42 20.10 -19.75
CA ARG A 181 6.97 21.13 -20.64
C ARG A 181 8.47 20.96 -20.92
N LYS A 182 9.24 20.48 -19.95
CA LYS A 182 10.68 20.23 -20.12
C LYS A 182 10.95 19.09 -21.09
N HIS A 183 10.21 17.99 -20.98
CA HIS A 183 10.41 16.82 -21.85
C HIS A 183 10.11 17.08 -23.33
N SER A 184 9.17 17.96 -23.65
CA SER A 184 8.85 18.24 -25.06
C SER A 184 9.96 19.01 -25.78
N ALA A 185 10.67 19.92 -25.12
CA ALA A 185 11.58 20.86 -25.79
C ALA A 185 13.07 20.46 -25.74
N ASP A 186 13.42 19.41 -25.00
CA ASP A 186 14.81 18.93 -24.81
C ASP A 186 15.10 17.64 -25.60
N ASN A 187 14.11 17.04 -26.28
CA ASN A 187 14.25 15.77 -27.01
C ASN A 187 14.73 15.91 -28.46
N ILE A 188 15.02 17.12 -28.93
CA ILE A 188 15.58 17.36 -30.27
C ILE A 188 16.69 18.41 -30.15
N SER A 189 17.84 18.12 -30.74
CA SER A 189 18.94 19.10 -30.80
C SER A 189 18.63 20.19 -31.82
N ARG A 190 19.29 21.35 -31.68
CA ARG A 190 19.17 22.45 -32.64
C ARG A 190 19.51 22.00 -34.06
N ASP A 191 20.60 21.25 -34.22
CA ASP A 191 21.11 20.82 -35.53
C ASP A 191 20.19 19.77 -36.18
N GLU A 192 19.68 18.85 -35.37
CA GLU A 192 18.70 17.87 -35.83
C GLU A 192 17.40 18.56 -36.29
N LEU A 193 16.92 19.57 -35.55
CA LEU A 193 15.77 20.36 -35.96
C LEU A 193 16.05 21.14 -37.25
N LYS A 194 17.23 21.76 -37.39
CA LYS A 194 17.67 22.47 -38.60
C LYS A 194 17.62 21.56 -39.82
N VAL A 195 18.10 20.32 -39.71
CA VAL A 195 18.04 19.36 -40.81
C VAL A 195 16.59 18.96 -41.13
N LEU A 196 15.77 18.72 -40.12
CA LEU A 196 14.39 18.27 -40.33
C LEU A 196 13.50 19.33 -40.99
N ILE A 197 13.58 20.58 -40.56
CA ILE A 197 12.73 21.66 -41.09
C ILE A 197 13.05 22.00 -42.55
N ARG A 198 14.27 21.68 -43.03
CA ARG A 198 14.66 21.84 -44.44
C ARG A 198 14.04 20.77 -45.34
N ASN A 199 13.86 19.57 -44.80
CA ASN A 199 13.49 18.38 -45.57
C ASN A 199 12.04 17.93 -45.38
N ASN A 200 11.34 18.46 -44.37
CA ASN A 200 9.99 18.02 -44.01
C ASN A 200 9.06 19.20 -43.72
N THR A 201 7.74 18.95 -43.80
CA THR A 201 6.73 19.90 -43.34
C THR A 201 6.63 19.87 -41.81
N PHE A 202 6.29 21.01 -41.19
CA PHE A 202 6.05 21.08 -39.74
C PHE A 202 4.99 20.09 -39.24
N VAL A 203 4.00 19.76 -40.08
CA VAL A 203 2.98 18.74 -39.76
C VAL A 203 3.59 17.34 -39.71
N ASN A 204 4.49 16.99 -40.64
CA ASN A 204 5.17 15.69 -40.63
C ASN A 204 6.11 15.56 -39.44
N ILE A 205 6.89 16.61 -39.14
CA ILE A 205 7.79 16.63 -37.98
C ILE A 205 6.96 16.52 -36.69
N GLY A 206 5.84 17.22 -36.58
CA GLY A 206 4.91 17.09 -35.46
C GLY A 206 4.44 15.65 -35.24
N LYS A 207 4.06 14.94 -36.32
CA LYS A 207 3.70 13.52 -36.24
C LYS A 207 4.85 12.63 -35.77
N MET A 208 6.07 12.86 -36.23
CA MET A 208 7.26 12.08 -35.84
C MET A 208 7.55 12.17 -34.34
N TYR A 209 7.40 13.36 -33.75
CA TYR A 209 7.70 13.61 -32.34
C TYR A 209 6.46 13.60 -31.43
N GLY A 210 5.28 13.27 -31.97
CA GLY A 210 4.02 13.21 -31.21
C GLY A 210 3.57 14.57 -30.67
N VAL A 211 3.85 15.66 -31.37
CA VAL A 211 3.51 17.05 -30.99
C VAL A 211 2.75 17.78 -32.10
N THR A 212 2.17 18.92 -31.78
CA THR A 212 1.49 19.77 -32.78
C THR A 212 2.51 20.50 -33.67
N ASP A 213 2.11 20.86 -34.89
CA ASP A 213 2.93 21.67 -35.80
C ASP A 213 3.29 23.03 -35.18
N ASN A 214 2.39 23.60 -34.37
CA ASN A 214 2.65 24.80 -33.59
C ASN A 214 3.75 24.61 -32.53
N ALA A 215 3.87 23.41 -31.95
CA ALA A 215 4.97 23.09 -31.04
C ALA A 215 6.32 23.12 -31.78
N ILE A 216 6.38 22.58 -33.01
CA ILE A 216 7.60 22.64 -33.84
C ILE A 216 7.98 24.10 -34.15
N ARG A 217 7.01 24.97 -34.49
CA ARG A 217 7.27 26.41 -34.70
C ARG A 217 7.81 27.09 -33.45
N ASN A 218 7.35 26.69 -32.26
CA ASN A 218 7.88 27.19 -31.00
C ASN A 218 9.29 26.68 -30.71
N TRP A 219 9.64 25.45 -31.13
CA TRP A 219 11.02 24.96 -31.07
C TRP A 219 11.94 25.75 -32.00
N CYS A 220 11.51 26.05 -33.24
CA CYS A 220 12.28 26.90 -34.14
C CYS A 220 12.61 28.25 -33.48
N LYS A 221 11.61 28.91 -32.87
CA LYS A 221 11.81 30.17 -32.14
C LYS A 221 12.75 30.03 -30.94
N LYS A 222 12.70 28.91 -30.21
CA LYS A 222 13.58 28.63 -29.07
C LYS A 222 15.05 28.49 -29.50
N PHE A 223 15.30 27.99 -30.70
CA PHE A 223 16.64 27.73 -31.25
C PHE A 223 17.13 28.78 -32.26
N ASP A 224 16.41 29.91 -32.38
CA ASP A 224 16.67 30.97 -33.36
C ASP A 224 16.73 30.47 -34.82
N LEU A 225 15.81 29.54 -35.15
CA LEU A 225 15.62 29.02 -36.51
C LEU A 225 14.36 29.63 -37.17
N PRO A 226 14.32 29.70 -38.51
CA PRO A 226 13.15 30.18 -39.24
C PRO A 226 11.90 29.34 -38.92
N SER A 227 10.80 30.01 -38.59
CA SER A 227 9.55 29.36 -38.14
C SER A 227 8.40 29.44 -39.16
N ARG A 228 8.65 30.04 -40.33
CA ARG A 228 7.71 30.04 -41.46
C ARG A 228 8.30 29.26 -42.63
N THR A 229 7.45 28.48 -43.28
CA THR A 229 7.85 27.64 -44.42
C THR A 229 8.42 28.46 -45.59
N MET A 230 7.89 29.66 -45.82
CA MET A 230 8.40 30.57 -46.85
C MET A 230 9.82 31.02 -46.55
N ASP A 231 10.09 31.44 -45.32
CA ASP A 231 11.42 31.91 -44.90
C ASP A 231 12.45 30.78 -45.09
N ILE A 232 12.10 29.56 -44.68
CA ILE A 232 12.94 28.37 -44.90
C ILE A 232 13.22 28.19 -46.39
N LYS A 233 12.20 28.16 -47.25
CA LYS A 233 12.37 27.90 -48.69
C LYS A 233 13.14 28.99 -49.44
N ASN A 234 13.07 30.23 -48.97
CA ASN A 234 13.70 31.37 -49.62
C ASN A 234 15.19 31.52 -49.29
N ILE A 235 15.69 30.80 -48.28
CA ILE A 235 17.11 30.79 -47.92
C ILE A 235 17.86 29.85 -48.87
N SER A 236 18.94 30.34 -49.49
CA SER A 236 19.83 29.56 -50.36
C SER A 236 20.53 28.43 -49.59
N ASP A 237 21.00 27.40 -50.29
CA ASP A 237 21.72 26.30 -49.62
C ASP A 237 23.05 26.75 -49.00
N GLU A 238 23.69 27.77 -49.59
CA GLU A 238 24.93 28.37 -49.07
C GLU A 238 24.67 29.15 -47.77
N ASP A 239 23.61 29.95 -47.72
CA ASP A 239 23.24 30.72 -46.53
C ASP A 239 22.68 29.82 -45.42
N TRP A 240 22.03 28.71 -45.78
CA TRP A 240 21.47 27.76 -44.81
C TRP A 240 22.54 27.16 -43.90
N ILE A 241 23.79 27.03 -44.38
CA ILE A 241 24.90 26.51 -43.57
C ILE A 241 25.15 27.39 -42.34
N TYR A 242 25.00 28.70 -42.48
CA TYR A 242 25.34 29.70 -41.45
C TYR A 242 24.21 30.03 -40.46
N ILE A 243 23.03 29.43 -40.65
CA ILE A 243 21.87 29.59 -39.77
C ILE A 243 21.96 28.63 -38.59
#